data_AF-A0AA96QVW5-F1
#
_entry.id   AF-A0AA96QVW5-F1
#
_cell.length_a   1.000
_cell.length_b   1.000
_cell.length_c   1.000
_cell.angle_alpha   90.00
_cell.angle_beta   90.00
_cell.angle_gamma   90.00
#
_symmetry.space_group_name_H-M   'P 1'
#
loop_
_entity.id
_entity.type
_entity.pdbx_description
1 polymer ?
#
loop_
_entity_poly.entity_id
_entity_poly.type
_entity_poly.pdbx_seq_one_letter_code
_entity_poly.pdbx_strand_id
1 'polypeptide(L)'
;MIRFESDRLGGLHRYAYLPGEDLPLDDPWAGLFEEWSEDGVLMTRTPMTEYAVNNCNCEEVAVYLGLVWRLTEGRHRVALPTYYRDEAAALVGQEPTFVEWEYDVDAAVPDLAGRDKGFVPGRACVPFRPEPTAWQREHAAQAGLFDLREPSDLVAMLRATLGDATAEVTVFAVEDRERLVHALRTPTRPDLASVLAPGDVFVDLTIGVDEHYSDSIVVVSHDDLGARVAELTEDAERRIAGYDPAELADMPAFLDAMGGLSGLR
;
A
#
# COMPACT_ATOMS: atom_id res chain seq x y z
N MET A 1 2.16 18.44 5.90
CA MET A 1 3.03 17.98 7.04
C MET A 1 2.57 16.59 7.46
N ILE A 2 3.45 15.61 7.71
CA ILE A 2 2.98 14.24 7.98
C ILE A 2 2.54 14.14 9.44
N ARG A 3 1.25 13.93 9.69
CA ARG A 3 0.70 13.89 11.05
C ARG A 3 -0.24 12.71 11.25
N PHE A 4 0.20 11.75 12.05
CA PHE A 4 -0.67 10.66 12.48
C PHE A 4 -1.55 11.10 13.67
N GLU A 5 -2.85 10.89 13.55
CA GLU A 5 -3.78 10.94 14.67
C GLU A 5 -3.79 9.59 15.38
N SER A 6 -3.74 9.58 16.71
CA SER A 6 -3.71 8.35 17.51
C SER A 6 -4.99 8.15 18.31
N ASP A 7 -5.55 6.96 18.27
CA ASP A 7 -6.68 6.56 19.11
C ASP A 7 -6.68 5.05 19.43
N ARG A 8 -7.86 4.49 19.71
CA ARG A 8 -8.05 3.07 20.04
C ARG A 8 -9.14 2.45 19.17
N LEU A 9 -8.83 1.31 18.55
CA LEU A 9 -9.76 0.51 17.75
C LEU A 9 -9.90 -0.89 18.38
N GLY A 10 -11.06 -1.21 18.97
CA GLY A 10 -11.28 -2.55 19.53
C GLY A 10 -10.28 -2.98 20.62
N GLY A 11 -9.65 -2.03 21.32
CA GLY A 11 -8.59 -2.29 22.29
C GLY A 11 -7.16 -2.29 21.73
N LEU A 12 -6.99 -2.08 20.43
CA LEU A 12 -5.71 -1.89 19.74
C LEU A 12 -5.32 -0.41 19.71
N HIS A 13 -4.02 -0.11 19.63
CA HIS A 13 -3.53 1.21 19.26
C HIS A 13 -3.74 1.41 17.76
N ARG A 14 -4.30 2.55 17.37
CA ARG A 14 -4.43 2.94 15.96
C ARG A 14 -3.78 4.30 15.75
N TYR A 15 -3.03 4.42 14.67
CA TYR A 15 -2.43 5.65 14.18
C TYR A 15 -2.87 5.83 12.74
N ALA A 16 -3.53 6.93 12.41
CA ALA A 16 -4.02 7.18 11.08
C ALA A 16 -3.47 8.50 10.53
N TYR A 17 -2.94 8.46 9.31
CA TYR A 17 -2.57 9.63 8.54
C TYR A 17 -3.57 9.80 7.40
N LEU A 18 -4.25 10.94 7.39
CA LEU A 18 -5.23 11.33 6.38
C LEU A 18 -4.81 12.72 5.87
N PRO A 19 -4.00 12.81 4.79
CA PRO A 19 -3.50 14.10 4.31
C PRO A 19 -4.60 15.02 3.82
N GLY A 20 -5.69 14.47 3.27
CA GLY A 20 -6.69 15.28 2.58
C GLY A 20 -6.05 16.07 1.45
N GLU A 21 -6.11 17.39 1.52
CA GLU A 21 -5.44 18.31 0.57
C GLU A 21 -4.02 18.72 1.02
N ASP A 22 -3.57 18.39 2.24
CA ASP A 22 -2.21 18.69 2.76
C ASP A 22 -1.27 17.51 2.45
N LEU A 23 -1.07 17.24 1.16
CA LEU A 23 -0.12 16.24 0.69
C LEU A 23 1.31 16.60 1.13
N PRO A 24 2.21 15.62 1.29
CA PRO A 24 3.56 15.90 1.75
C PRO A 24 4.43 16.62 0.69
N LEU A 25 4.00 16.63 -0.57
CA LEU A 25 4.68 17.25 -1.71
C LEU A 25 3.65 17.97 -2.58
N ASP A 26 3.92 19.24 -2.91
CA ASP A 26 2.98 20.12 -3.65
C ASP A 26 3.42 20.38 -5.09
N ASP A 27 4.71 20.22 -5.40
CA ASP A 27 5.32 20.50 -6.69
C ASP A 27 5.91 19.19 -7.28
N PRO A 28 5.18 18.46 -8.14
CA PRO A 28 5.72 17.24 -8.72
C PRO A 28 6.80 17.53 -9.77
N TRP A 29 7.73 16.61 -9.94
CA TRP A 29 8.74 16.64 -10.98
C TRP A 29 8.06 16.69 -12.36
N ALA A 30 8.35 17.75 -13.13
CA ALA A 30 7.74 17.99 -14.43
C ALA A 30 7.91 16.83 -15.42
N GLY A 31 8.98 16.04 -15.25
CA GLY A 31 9.21 14.84 -16.04
C GLY A 31 8.06 13.84 -15.97
N LEU A 32 7.32 13.72 -14.85
CA LEU A 32 6.21 12.75 -14.71
C LEU A 32 5.13 12.86 -15.79
N PHE A 33 5.04 14.00 -16.49
CA PHE A 33 4.10 14.26 -17.58
C PHE A 33 4.65 13.89 -18.98
N GLU A 34 5.89 13.44 -19.07
CA GLU A 34 6.53 13.01 -20.32
C GLU A 34 6.17 11.55 -20.68
N GLU A 35 6.36 11.21 -21.96
CA GLU A 35 6.20 9.84 -22.44
C GLU A 35 7.52 9.06 -22.31
N TRP A 36 7.50 8.01 -21.49
CA TRP A 36 8.70 7.20 -21.19
C TRP A 36 8.94 6.09 -22.21
N SER A 37 9.23 6.50 -23.46
CA SER A 37 9.65 5.59 -24.52
C SER A 37 10.97 6.04 -25.17
N GLU A 38 11.83 5.09 -25.47
CA GLU A 38 13.06 5.31 -26.26
C GLU A 38 12.87 4.60 -27.60
N ASP A 39 12.95 5.35 -28.71
CA ASP A 39 12.70 4.85 -30.07
C ASP A 39 11.35 4.11 -30.24
N GLY A 40 10.31 4.54 -29.51
CA GLY A 40 8.98 3.92 -29.52
C GLY A 40 8.90 2.60 -28.73
N VAL A 41 9.94 2.25 -27.98
CA VAL A 41 9.96 1.14 -27.03
C VAL A 41 9.77 1.69 -25.63
N LEU A 42 8.75 1.21 -24.92
CA LEU A 42 8.54 1.57 -23.51
C LEU A 42 9.77 1.23 -22.69
N MET A 43 10.25 2.19 -21.90
CA MET A 43 11.37 1.97 -21.01
C MET A 43 11.03 0.92 -19.96
N THR A 44 11.99 0.08 -19.62
CA THR A 44 11.81 -0.98 -18.61
C THR A 44 11.85 -0.47 -17.18
N ARG A 45 12.52 0.66 -16.95
CA ARG A 45 12.60 1.34 -15.65
C ARG A 45 11.98 2.72 -15.75
N THR A 46 10.87 2.90 -15.06
CA THR A 46 10.10 4.14 -14.99
C THR A 46 9.70 4.42 -13.53
N PRO A 47 9.18 5.61 -13.21
CA PRO A 47 8.68 5.94 -11.87
C PRO A 47 7.61 4.94 -11.43
N MET A 48 6.76 4.53 -12.38
CA MET A 48 5.70 3.55 -12.15
C MET A 48 6.26 2.17 -11.82
N THR A 49 7.28 1.69 -12.52
CA THR A 49 7.81 0.32 -12.27
C THR A 49 8.62 0.23 -10.99
N GLU A 50 9.33 1.29 -10.64
CA GLU A 50 10.29 1.31 -9.52
C GLU A 50 9.65 1.79 -8.20
N TYR A 51 8.65 2.67 -8.27
CA TYR A 51 8.05 3.31 -7.10
C TYR A 51 6.53 3.45 -7.15
N ALA A 52 5.84 2.90 -8.16
CA ALA A 52 4.40 3.06 -8.34
C ALA A 52 3.94 4.53 -8.48
N VAL A 53 4.87 5.41 -8.86
CA VAL A 53 4.65 6.85 -9.05
C VAL A 53 4.25 7.13 -10.49
N ASN A 54 3.24 7.97 -10.69
CA ASN A 54 2.86 8.52 -11.98
C ASN A 54 2.34 9.97 -11.83
N ASN A 55 1.82 10.56 -12.90
CA ASN A 55 1.32 11.94 -12.90
C ASN A 55 -0.03 12.15 -12.19
N CYS A 56 -0.67 11.10 -11.68
CA CYS A 56 -1.90 11.18 -10.89
C CYS A 56 -1.66 11.09 -9.38
N ASN A 57 -0.69 10.28 -8.95
CA ASN A 57 -0.41 10.00 -7.53
C ASN A 57 0.99 10.43 -7.05
N CYS A 58 1.78 11.04 -7.94
CA CYS A 58 3.01 11.80 -7.71
C CYS A 58 3.99 11.16 -6.69
N GLU A 59 4.97 11.93 -6.21
CA GLU A 59 6.11 11.44 -5.44
C GLU A 59 5.80 11.10 -3.97
N GLU A 60 4.66 11.57 -3.43
CA GLU A 60 4.19 11.24 -2.09
C GLU A 60 4.05 9.73 -1.88
N VAL A 61 3.73 8.98 -2.94
CA VAL A 61 3.67 7.51 -2.92
C VAL A 61 5.00 6.90 -2.47
N ALA A 62 6.14 7.47 -2.87
CA ALA A 62 7.44 6.98 -2.42
C ALA A 62 7.62 7.17 -0.91
N VAL A 63 7.12 8.27 -0.33
CA VAL A 63 7.11 8.51 1.11
C VAL A 63 6.26 7.45 1.82
N TYR A 64 5.06 7.19 1.31
CA TYR A 64 4.13 6.22 1.90
C TYR A 64 4.69 4.80 1.89
N LEU A 65 5.24 4.35 0.76
CA LEU A 65 5.92 3.06 0.64
C LEU A 65 7.05 2.93 1.67
N GLY A 66 7.83 3.99 1.83
CA GLY A 66 8.89 4.09 2.84
C GLY A 66 8.39 3.92 4.28
N LEU A 67 7.30 4.63 4.63
CA LEU A 67 6.67 4.53 5.95
C LEU A 67 6.15 3.11 6.21
N VAL A 68 5.36 2.55 5.29
CA VAL A 68 4.78 1.21 5.42
C VAL A 68 5.87 0.15 5.62
N TRP A 69 6.91 0.18 4.79
CA TRP A 69 7.99 -0.81 4.86
C TRP A 69 8.77 -0.73 6.18
N ARG A 70 9.08 0.47 6.66
CA ARG A 70 9.88 0.70 7.87
C ARG A 70 9.09 0.54 9.17
N LEU A 71 7.78 0.75 9.14
CA LEU A 71 6.87 0.44 10.25
C LEU A 71 6.75 -1.08 10.47
N THR A 72 6.86 -1.85 9.40
CA THR A 72 6.71 -3.32 9.41
C THR A 72 8.05 -4.05 9.48
N GLU A 73 9.14 -3.34 9.80
CA GLU A 73 10.50 -3.88 9.88
C GLU A 73 10.69 -4.89 11.02
N GLY A 74 11.53 -5.89 10.78
CA GLY A 74 11.89 -6.91 11.78
C GLY A 74 10.88 -8.05 11.95
N ARG A 75 9.82 -8.08 11.14
CA ARG A 75 8.79 -9.13 11.12
C ARG A 75 8.61 -9.73 9.74
N HIS A 76 7.93 -10.87 9.67
CA HIS A 76 7.54 -11.45 8.38
C HIS A 76 6.39 -10.63 7.79
N ARG A 77 6.58 -10.09 6.58
CA ARG A 77 5.59 -9.23 5.93
C ARG A 77 4.77 -10.02 4.94
N VAL A 78 3.46 -9.87 5.01
CA VAL A 78 2.54 -10.37 4.00
C VAL A 78 1.55 -9.29 3.61
N ALA A 79 1.03 -9.32 2.38
CA ALA A 79 0.13 -8.30 1.88
C ALA A 79 -1.05 -8.86 1.09
N LEU A 80 -2.14 -8.10 1.11
CA LEU A 80 -3.35 -8.27 0.32
C LEU A 80 -3.50 -7.04 -0.59
N PRO A 81 -3.37 -7.21 -1.91
CA PRO A 81 -3.75 -6.18 -2.87
C PRO A 81 -5.27 -6.27 -3.07
N THR A 82 -6.00 -5.24 -2.65
CA THR A 82 -7.46 -5.26 -2.66
C THR A 82 -7.97 -5.54 -4.07
N TYR A 83 -8.76 -6.61 -4.23
CA TYR A 83 -9.37 -7.10 -5.48
C TYR A 83 -8.39 -7.60 -6.57
N TYR A 84 -7.18 -7.04 -6.69
CA TYR A 84 -6.25 -7.27 -7.81
C TYR A 84 -5.24 -8.40 -7.57
N ARG A 85 -5.72 -9.53 -7.04
CA ARG A 85 -4.90 -10.70 -6.73
C ARG A 85 -4.14 -11.24 -7.93
N ASP A 86 -4.81 -11.42 -9.07
CA ASP A 86 -4.24 -12.12 -10.23
C ASP A 86 -3.15 -11.25 -10.88
N GLU A 87 -3.38 -9.94 -10.96
CA GLU A 87 -2.40 -8.94 -11.41
C GLU A 87 -1.18 -8.89 -10.48
N ALA A 88 -1.42 -8.89 -9.17
CA ALA A 88 -0.34 -8.91 -8.19
C ALA A 88 0.50 -10.19 -8.32
N ALA A 89 -0.14 -11.36 -8.41
CA ALA A 89 0.54 -12.64 -8.61
C ALA A 89 1.49 -12.62 -9.82
N ALA A 90 1.04 -12.01 -10.93
CA ALA A 90 1.85 -11.84 -12.13
C ALA A 90 3.03 -10.87 -11.92
N LEU A 91 2.82 -9.76 -11.21
CA LEU A 91 3.85 -8.74 -10.96
C LEU A 91 4.92 -9.22 -9.97
N VAL A 92 4.54 -9.89 -8.88
CA VAL A 92 5.49 -10.43 -7.89
C VAL A 92 6.06 -11.80 -8.29
N GLY A 93 5.46 -12.47 -9.27
CA GLY A 93 5.87 -13.82 -9.66
C GLY A 93 5.66 -14.85 -8.55
N GLN A 94 4.54 -14.74 -7.82
CA GLN A 94 4.20 -15.61 -6.69
C GLN A 94 2.76 -16.09 -6.81
N GLU A 95 2.50 -17.34 -6.43
CA GLU A 95 1.14 -17.84 -6.26
C GLU A 95 0.54 -17.30 -4.94
N PRO A 96 -0.72 -16.83 -4.94
CA PRO A 96 -1.36 -16.34 -3.73
C PRO A 96 -1.66 -17.48 -2.76
N THR A 97 -1.57 -17.19 -1.46
CA THR A 97 -2.30 -17.98 -0.45
C THR A 97 -3.72 -17.46 -0.36
N PHE A 98 -4.69 -18.25 -0.81
CA PHE A 98 -6.10 -17.84 -0.74
C PHE A 98 -6.59 -17.68 0.68
N VAL A 99 -7.34 -16.61 0.90
CA VAL A 99 -8.03 -16.30 2.15
C VAL A 99 -9.46 -15.81 1.85
N GLU A 100 -10.35 -15.93 2.84
CA GLU A 100 -11.78 -15.65 2.68
C GLU A 100 -12.13 -14.20 3.05
N TRP A 101 -11.21 -13.47 3.67
CA TRP A 101 -11.39 -12.10 4.15
C TRP A 101 -10.24 -11.21 3.69
N GLU A 102 -10.59 -10.00 3.26
CA GLU A 102 -9.67 -8.88 3.04
C GLU A 102 -10.12 -7.68 3.89
N TYR A 103 -9.26 -6.70 4.08
CA TYR A 103 -9.61 -5.45 4.76
C TYR A 103 -10.03 -4.42 3.71
N ASP A 104 -10.91 -3.48 4.07
CA ASP A 104 -11.43 -2.47 3.14
C ASP A 104 -11.49 -1.10 3.84
N VAL A 105 -10.80 -0.14 3.22
CA VAL A 105 -10.78 1.28 3.61
C VAL A 105 -11.31 2.11 2.44
N ASP A 106 -12.53 2.60 2.61
CA ASP A 106 -13.27 3.33 1.58
C ASP A 106 -12.72 4.75 1.40
N ALA A 107 -11.84 4.91 0.41
CA ALA A 107 -11.14 6.17 0.16
C ALA A 107 -12.06 7.33 -0.27
N ALA A 108 -13.31 7.06 -0.68
CA ALA A 108 -14.30 8.08 -1.00
C ALA A 108 -14.90 8.74 0.26
N VAL A 109 -14.72 8.11 1.43
CA VAL A 109 -15.18 8.66 2.71
C VAL A 109 -14.03 9.43 3.37
N PRO A 110 -14.20 10.72 3.67
CA PRO A 110 -13.10 11.57 4.13
C PRO A 110 -12.70 11.34 5.59
N ASP A 111 -13.62 10.85 6.44
CA ASP A 111 -13.34 10.64 7.86
C ASP A 111 -12.98 9.19 8.18
N LEU A 112 -12.03 9.02 9.10
CA LEU A 112 -11.48 7.72 9.49
C LEU A 112 -12.56 6.72 9.96
N ALA A 113 -13.57 7.18 10.70
CA ALA A 113 -14.60 6.31 11.26
C ALA A 113 -15.54 5.75 10.18
N GLY A 114 -15.82 6.53 9.14
CA GLY A 114 -16.65 6.13 8.02
C GLY A 114 -15.91 5.33 6.94
N ARG A 115 -14.60 5.54 6.76
CA ARG A 115 -13.81 4.79 5.75
C ARG A 115 -13.43 3.38 6.18
N ASP A 116 -13.12 3.16 7.45
CA ASP A 116 -12.71 1.85 7.97
C ASP A 116 -13.90 0.87 8.00
N LYS A 117 -14.00 0.00 6.98
CA LYS A 117 -15.07 -1.01 6.92
C LYS A 117 -14.70 -2.30 7.65
N GLY A 118 -13.45 -2.44 8.10
CA GLY A 118 -12.89 -3.66 8.64
C GLY A 118 -12.83 -4.80 7.62
N PHE A 119 -12.83 -6.04 8.11
CA PHE A 119 -12.83 -7.21 7.21
C PHE A 119 -14.11 -7.36 6.38
N VAL A 120 -13.95 -7.50 5.07
CA VAL A 120 -15.01 -7.80 4.10
C VAL A 120 -14.73 -9.15 3.42
N PRO A 121 -15.76 -9.83 2.86
CA PRO A 121 -15.51 -11.05 2.11
C PRO A 121 -14.53 -10.80 0.97
N GLY A 122 -13.50 -11.62 0.88
CA GLY A 122 -12.48 -11.49 -0.15
C GLY A 122 -13.07 -11.61 -1.55
N ARG A 123 -12.49 -10.88 -2.50
CA ARG A 123 -12.87 -10.99 -3.90
C ARG A 123 -11.68 -10.81 -4.83
N ALA A 124 -11.84 -11.28 -6.06
CA ALA A 124 -10.88 -11.07 -7.13
C ALA A 124 -11.53 -10.33 -8.30
N CYS A 125 -10.76 -9.46 -8.94
CA CYS A 125 -11.11 -8.83 -10.21
C CYS A 125 -11.09 -9.88 -11.32
N VAL A 126 -12.24 -10.51 -11.57
CA VAL A 126 -12.37 -11.51 -12.63
C VAL A 126 -12.58 -10.80 -13.97
N PRO A 127 -11.74 -11.07 -14.99
CA PRO A 127 -11.80 -10.33 -16.26
C PRO A 127 -13.14 -10.56 -16.96
N PHE A 128 -13.76 -9.50 -17.47
CA PHE A 128 -14.94 -9.67 -18.33
C PHE A 128 -14.56 -10.22 -19.72
N ARG A 129 -13.41 -9.80 -20.26
CA ARG A 129 -12.84 -10.27 -21.52
C ARG A 129 -11.31 -10.37 -21.43
N PRO A 130 -10.67 -11.46 -21.91
CA PRO A 130 -11.28 -12.68 -22.46
C PRO A 130 -12.18 -13.39 -21.42
N GLU A 131 -12.99 -14.37 -21.86
CA GLU A 131 -13.88 -15.07 -20.92
C GLU A 131 -13.04 -15.67 -19.76
N PRO A 132 -13.49 -15.51 -18.50
CA PRO A 132 -12.82 -16.09 -17.35
C PRO A 132 -12.56 -17.58 -17.50
N THR A 133 -11.36 -18.00 -17.08
CA THR A 133 -11.07 -19.43 -16.94
C THR A 133 -11.97 -20.08 -15.88
N ALA A 134 -12.07 -21.41 -15.88
CA ALA A 134 -12.81 -22.12 -14.83
C ALA A 134 -12.22 -21.85 -13.44
N TRP A 135 -10.88 -21.78 -13.35
CA TRP A 135 -10.15 -21.46 -12.14
C TRP A 135 -10.48 -20.06 -11.61
N GLN A 136 -10.50 -19.03 -12.48
CA GLN A 136 -10.85 -17.68 -12.06
C GLN A 136 -12.28 -17.57 -11.52
N ARG A 137 -13.22 -18.33 -12.12
CA ARG A 137 -14.60 -18.40 -11.63
C ARG A 137 -14.72 -19.11 -10.29
N GLU A 138 -13.99 -20.21 -10.11
CA GLU A 138 -13.95 -20.98 -8.86
C GLU A 138 -13.41 -20.15 -7.69
N HIS A 139 -12.37 -19.35 -7.94
CA HIS A 139 -11.67 -18.56 -6.92
C HIS A 139 -12.08 -17.07 -6.90
N ALA A 140 -13.22 -16.71 -7.48
CA ALA A 140 -13.66 -15.31 -7.60
C ALA A 140 -13.93 -14.63 -6.24
N ALA A 141 -14.32 -15.42 -5.22
CA ALA A 141 -14.69 -14.95 -3.88
C ALA A 141 -13.56 -15.14 -2.86
N GLN A 142 -12.31 -15.12 -3.31
CA GLN A 142 -11.14 -15.29 -2.44
C GLN A 142 -10.13 -14.19 -2.71
N ALA A 143 -9.64 -13.55 -1.66
CA ALA A 143 -8.50 -12.65 -1.75
C ALA A 143 -7.19 -13.46 -1.76
N GLY A 144 -6.08 -12.84 -2.16
CA GLY A 144 -4.77 -13.49 -2.19
C GLY A 144 -3.76 -12.81 -1.28
N LEU A 145 -3.20 -13.59 -0.36
CA LEU A 145 -2.14 -13.17 0.54
C LEU A 145 -0.77 -13.53 -0.04
N PHE A 146 0.12 -12.55 -0.13
CA PHE A 146 1.46 -12.68 -0.71
C PHE A 146 2.54 -12.35 0.31
N ASP A 147 3.71 -13.00 0.21
CA ASP A 147 4.86 -12.66 1.03
C ASP A 147 5.60 -11.46 0.42
N LEU A 148 5.95 -10.47 1.25
CA LEU A 148 6.78 -9.34 0.87
C LEU A 148 8.22 -9.55 1.33
N ARG A 149 9.10 -9.90 0.41
CA ARG A 149 10.49 -10.27 0.67
C ARG A 149 11.42 -9.07 0.57
N GLU A 150 11.11 -8.17 -0.37
CA GLU A 150 11.86 -6.96 -0.64
C GLU A 150 10.92 -5.78 -0.94
N PRO A 151 11.39 -4.51 -0.83
CA PRO A 151 10.51 -3.36 -1.05
C PRO A 151 9.84 -3.33 -2.43
N SER A 152 10.49 -3.87 -3.45
CA SER A 152 9.93 -4.06 -4.80
C SER A 152 8.66 -4.91 -4.82
N ASP A 153 8.48 -5.85 -3.89
CA ASP A 153 7.22 -6.61 -3.77
C ASP A 153 6.07 -5.70 -3.34
N LEU A 154 6.30 -4.75 -2.41
CA LEU A 154 5.27 -3.79 -1.99
C LEU A 154 4.91 -2.84 -3.14
N VAL A 155 5.92 -2.37 -3.89
CA VAL A 155 5.70 -1.58 -5.11
C VAL A 155 4.86 -2.37 -6.11
N ALA A 156 5.16 -3.65 -6.33
CA ALA A 156 4.42 -4.51 -7.23
C ALA A 156 2.96 -4.73 -6.77
N MET A 157 2.72 -4.89 -5.47
CA MET A 157 1.35 -4.95 -4.92
C MET A 157 0.56 -3.67 -5.22
N LEU A 158 1.14 -2.50 -4.97
CA LEU A 158 0.46 -1.23 -5.22
C LEU A 158 0.22 -0.99 -6.72
N ARG A 159 1.18 -1.37 -7.57
CA ARG A 159 1.02 -1.32 -9.03
C ARG A 159 -0.12 -2.19 -9.54
N ALA A 160 -0.41 -3.30 -8.88
CA ALA A 160 -1.53 -4.17 -9.25
C ALA A 160 -2.88 -3.45 -9.08
N THR A 161 -2.98 -2.52 -8.11
CA THR A 161 -4.23 -1.88 -7.71
C THR A 161 -4.41 -0.47 -8.31
N LEU A 162 -3.37 0.14 -8.87
CA LEU A 162 -3.40 1.49 -9.47
C LEU A 162 -4.23 1.64 -10.75
N GLY A 163 -4.93 0.58 -11.18
CA GLY A 163 -5.82 0.61 -12.35
C GLY A 163 -7.27 1.02 -12.07
N ASP A 164 -7.61 1.28 -10.80
CA ASP A 164 -8.95 1.69 -10.36
C ASP A 164 -8.96 3.12 -9.80
N ALA A 165 -10.13 3.61 -9.39
CA ALA A 165 -10.30 4.89 -8.71
C ALA A 165 -9.48 5.03 -7.42
N THR A 166 -9.08 3.89 -6.84
CA THR A 166 -8.23 3.79 -5.65
C THR A 166 -7.23 2.65 -5.78
N ALA A 167 -6.04 2.82 -5.21
CA ALA A 167 -5.10 1.73 -4.99
C ALA A 167 -5.01 1.42 -3.50
N GLU A 168 -5.32 0.18 -3.11
CA GLU A 168 -5.34 -0.23 -1.70
C GLU A 168 -4.53 -1.51 -1.49
N VAL A 169 -3.61 -1.45 -0.53
CA VAL A 169 -2.81 -2.60 -0.11
C VAL A 169 -2.80 -2.67 1.41
N THR A 170 -3.29 -3.78 1.93
CA THR A 170 -3.17 -4.11 3.34
C THR A 170 -1.92 -4.94 3.59
N VAL A 171 -1.09 -4.56 4.55
CA VAL A 171 0.13 -5.25 4.97
C VAL A 171 0.03 -5.72 6.42
N PHE A 172 0.38 -6.97 6.66
CA PHE A 172 0.58 -7.53 8.00
C PHE A 172 2.06 -7.84 8.21
N ALA A 173 2.65 -7.28 9.25
CA ALA A 173 3.94 -7.70 9.80
C ALA A 173 3.68 -8.63 10.98
N VAL A 174 3.96 -9.92 10.83
CA VAL A 174 3.63 -10.97 11.80
C VAL A 174 4.82 -11.83 12.18
N GLU A 175 4.74 -12.45 13.35
CA GLU A 175 5.67 -13.54 13.73
C GLU A 175 5.28 -14.88 13.08
N ASP A 176 3.99 -15.19 13.07
CA ASP A 176 3.43 -16.45 12.58
C ASP A 176 2.43 -16.20 11.47
N ARG A 177 2.88 -16.44 10.23
CA ARG A 177 2.07 -16.33 9.03
C ARG A 177 0.94 -17.35 8.98
N GLU A 178 1.17 -18.58 9.41
CA GLU A 178 0.15 -19.63 9.31
C GLU A 178 -1.01 -19.35 10.25
N ARG A 179 -0.73 -18.76 11.42
CA ARG A 179 -1.75 -18.22 12.32
C ARG A 179 -2.62 -17.15 11.65
N LEU A 180 -2.00 -16.20 10.94
CA LEU A 180 -2.73 -15.18 10.17
C LEU A 180 -3.59 -15.81 9.08
N VAL A 181 -3.03 -16.72 8.27
CA VAL A 181 -3.76 -17.44 7.23
C VAL A 181 -4.96 -18.19 7.81
N HIS A 182 -4.79 -18.85 8.95
CA HIS A 182 -5.89 -19.53 9.62
C HIS A 182 -7.00 -18.55 10.05
N ALA A 183 -6.62 -17.40 10.61
CA ALA A 183 -7.57 -16.37 11.03
C ALA A 183 -8.35 -15.75 9.86
N LEU A 184 -7.72 -15.62 8.69
CA LEU A 184 -8.36 -15.07 7.47
C LEU A 184 -9.12 -16.13 6.65
N ARG A 185 -9.06 -17.41 7.03
CA ARG A 185 -9.82 -18.51 6.40
C ARG A 185 -11.06 -18.93 7.16
N THR A 186 -11.42 -18.19 8.21
CA THR A 186 -12.58 -18.54 9.04
C THR A 186 -13.89 -18.33 8.28
N PRO A 187 -14.93 -19.14 8.53
CA PRO A 187 -16.24 -18.95 7.91
C PRO A 187 -16.98 -17.71 8.43
N THR A 188 -16.58 -17.20 9.59
CA THR A 188 -17.11 -15.99 10.22
C THR A 188 -16.15 -14.84 10.01
N ARG A 189 -16.70 -13.63 9.83
CA ARG A 189 -15.92 -12.38 9.75
C ARG A 189 -14.98 -12.26 10.96
N PRO A 190 -13.66 -12.17 10.76
CA PRO A 190 -12.74 -11.97 11.86
C PRO A 190 -12.79 -10.53 12.36
N ASP A 191 -12.35 -10.33 13.60
CA ASP A 191 -12.09 -9.00 14.17
C ASP A 191 -10.59 -8.72 14.18
N LEU A 192 -10.17 -7.49 13.90
CA LEU A 192 -8.74 -7.15 13.79
C LEU A 192 -7.96 -7.43 15.08
N ALA A 193 -8.55 -7.21 16.25
CA ALA A 193 -7.90 -7.50 17.53
C ALA A 193 -7.67 -9.01 17.74
N SER A 194 -8.51 -9.85 17.13
CA SER A 194 -8.34 -11.32 17.15
C SER A 194 -7.33 -11.82 16.12
N VAL A 195 -7.15 -11.08 15.02
CA VAL A 195 -6.20 -11.43 13.95
C VAL A 195 -4.78 -11.09 14.35
N LEU A 196 -4.55 -9.96 15.04
CA LEU A 196 -3.21 -9.54 15.47
C LEU A 196 -2.81 -10.21 16.79
N ALA A 197 -1.58 -10.73 16.85
CA ALA A 197 -0.93 -11.10 18.11
C ALA A 197 -0.14 -9.90 18.68
N PRO A 198 0.25 -9.92 19.97
CA PRO A 198 1.21 -8.97 20.51
C PRO A 198 2.49 -8.92 19.67
N GLY A 199 2.98 -7.73 19.35
CA GLY A 199 4.12 -7.53 18.47
C GLY A 199 3.83 -7.54 16.96
N ASP A 200 2.63 -7.94 16.53
CA ASP A 200 2.22 -7.84 15.13
C ASP A 200 1.81 -6.39 14.80
N VAL A 201 2.00 -6.00 13.54
CA VAL A 201 1.64 -4.68 13.01
C VAL A 201 0.78 -4.86 11.77
N PHE A 202 -0.38 -4.21 11.77
CA PHE A 202 -1.23 -4.04 10.60
C PHE A 202 -0.98 -2.65 10.02
N VAL A 203 -0.87 -2.55 8.70
CA VAL A 203 -0.83 -1.28 7.98
C VAL A 203 -1.74 -1.38 6.77
N ASP A 204 -2.72 -0.49 6.68
CA ASP A 204 -3.44 -0.25 5.43
C ASP A 204 -2.87 0.97 4.72
N LEU A 205 -2.61 0.83 3.42
CA LEU A 205 -2.21 1.92 2.54
C LEU A 205 -3.29 2.08 1.45
N THR A 206 -3.92 3.24 1.42
CA THR A 206 -4.89 3.63 0.40
C THR A 206 -4.36 4.86 -0.34
N ILE A 207 -4.42 4.86 -1.67
CA ILE A 207 -4.11 6.00 -2.54
C ILE A 207 -5.37 6.35 -3.34
N GLY A 208 -5.80 7.60 -3.29
CA GLY A 208 -6.85 8.12 -4.16
C GLY A 208 -6.29 8.40 -5.55
N VAL A 209 -6.84 7.80 -6.59
CA VAL A 209 -6.39 8.02 -7.98
C VAL A 209 -7.33 8.96 -8.72
N ASP A 210 -8.64 8.75 -8.55
CA ASP A 210 -9.67 9.60 -9.14
C ASP A 210 -10.03 10.78 -8.21
N GLU A 211 -10.69 11.79 -8.79
CA GLU A 211 -11.24 12.92 -8.04
C GLU A 211 -12.18 12.43 -6.92
N HIS A 212 -12.08 13.05 -5.74
CA HIS A 212 -12.85 12.74 -4.51
C HIS A 212 -12.44 11.49 -3.74
N TYR A 213 -11.39 10.78 -4.16
CA TYR A 213 -10.77 9.74 -3.34
C TYR A 213 -9.55 10.32 -2.63
N SER A 214 -9.30 9.90 -1.40
CA SER A 214 -8.22 10.47 -0.58
C SER A 214 -7.34 9.39 0.02
N ASP A 215 -6.04 9.66 0.00
CA ASP A 215 -5.02 8.81 0.57
C ASP A 215 -5.25 8.53 2.06
N SER A 216 -4.75 7.39 2.53
CA SER A 216 -4.53 7.14 3.95
C SER A 216 -3.44 6.14 4.22
N ILE A 217 -2.83 6.28 5.41
CA ILE A 217 -2.07 5.21 6.04
C ILE A 217 -2.72 4.93 7.40
N VAL A 218 -3.20 3.71 7.62
CA VAL A 218 -3.77 3.29 8.90
C VAL A 218 -2.91 2.20 9.51
N VAL A 219 -2.27 2.49 10.64
CA VAL A 219 -1.41 1.57 11.39
C VAL A 219 -2.14 1.09 12.62
N VAL A 220 -2.17 -0.22 12.85
CA VAL A 220 -2.84 -0.81 14.02
C VAL A 220 -1.96 -1.88 14.67
N SER A 221 -1.85 -1.87 16.00
CA SER A 221 -1.11 -2.88 16.76
C SER A 221 -1.66 -3.04 18.17
N HIS A 222 -1.35 -4.16 18.82
CA HIS A 222 -1.53 -4.32 20.28
C HIS A 222 -0.55 -3.44 21.07
N ASP A 223 0.65 -3.24 20.54
CA ASP A 223 1.70 -2.45 21.19
C ASP A 223 1.56 -0.96 20.85
N ASP A 224 2.02 -0.10 21.77
CA ASP A 224 2.09 1.34 21.52
C ASP A 224 3.28 1.63 20.60
N LEU A 225 2.97 1.99 19.35
CA LEU A 225 3.97 2.34 18.34
C LEU A 225 4.23 3.85 18.25
N GLY A 226 3.69 4.66 19.16
CA GLY A 226 3.69 6.12 19.04
C GLY A 226 5.09 6.73 18.87
N ALA A 227 6.07 6.24 19.62
CA ALA A 227 7.46 6.69 19.49
C ALA A 227 8.08 6.31 18.14
N ARG A 228 7.78 5.11 17.62
CA ARG A 228 8.28 4.64 16.32
C ARG A 228 7.63 5.39 15.17
N VAL A 229 6.33 5.63 15.24
CA VAL A 229 5.60 6.45 14.26
C VAL A 229 6.18 7.86 14.22
N ALA A 230 6.38 8.50 15.38
CA ALA A 230 6.98 9.84 15.45
C ALA A 230 8.39 9.88 14.85
N GLU A 231 9.27 8.92 15.21
CA GLU A 231 10.62 8.82 14.65
C GLU A 231 10.62 8.73 13.11
N LEU A 232 9.78 7.86 12.56
CA LEU A 232 9.69 7.64 11.11
C LEU A 232 9.07 8.84 10.37
N THR A 233 8.09 9.49 10.99
CA THR A 233 7.50 10.74 10.50
C THR A 233 8.54 11.86 10.44
N GLU A 234 9.27 12.11 11.53
CA GLU A 234 10.33 13.13 11.55
C GLU A 234 11.42 12.84 10.50
N ASP A 235 11.74 11.57 10.29
CA ASP A 235 12.70 11.16 9.27
C ASP A 235 12.17 11.33 7.84
N ALA A 236 10.88 11.05 7.59
CA ALA A 236 10.23 11.36 6.33
C ALA A 236 10.24 12.87 6.05
N GLU A 237 9.90 13.69 7.04
CA GLU A 237 9.90 15.15 6.89
C GLU A 237 11.28 15.72 6.58
N ARG A 238 12.36 15.18 7.19
CA ARG A 238 13.74 15.56 6.83
C ARG A 238 14.08 15.22 5.38
N ARG A 239 13.64 14.06 4.89
CA ARG A 239 13.89 13.63 3.50
C ARG A 239 13.09 14.48 2.51
N ILE A 240 11.84 14.79 2.82
CA ILE A 240 11.00 15.72 2.06
C ILE A 240 11.63 17.11 2.00
N ALA A 241 12.09 17.64 3.13
CA ALA A 241 12.72 18.96 3.17
C ALA A 241 14.04 19.06 2.36
N GLY A 242 14.67 17.91 2.08
CA GLY A 242 15.86 17.82 1.22
C GLY A 242 15.56 17.45 -0.23
N TYR A 243 14.29 17.25 -0.59
CA TYR A 243 13.86 16.92 -1.95
C TYR A 243 13.54 18.21 -2.71
N ASP A 244 14.26 18.45 -3.81
CA ASP A 244 13.97 19.55 -4.74
C ASP A 244 13.73 18.98 -6.14
N PRO A 245 12.48 18.93 -6.61
CA PRO A 245 12.13 18.41 -7.93
C PRO A 245 12.68 19.28 -9.07
N ALA A 246 12.97 20.57 -8.83
CA ALA A 246 13.51 21.47 -9.86
C ALA A 246 14.99 21.19 -10.18
N GLU A 247 15.71 20.50 -9.29
CA GLU A 247 17.10 20.09 -9.51
C GLU A 247 17.24 18.79 -10.31
N LEU A 248 16.13 18.08 -10.57
CA LEU A 248 16.12 16.78 -11.23
C LEU A 248 16.08 16.95 -12.75
N ALA A 249 17.21 16.66 -13.41
CA ALA A 249 17.38 16.87 -14.84
C ALA A 249 16.78 15.75 -15.71
N ASP A 250 16.70 14.53 -15.21
CA ASP A 250 16.33 13.35 -15.99
C ASP A 250 15.77 12.20 -15.13
N MET A 251 15.30 11.14 -15.80
CA MET A 251 14.74 9.94 -15.19
C MET A 251 15.71 9.26 -14.20
N PRO A 252 16.99 9.01 -14.53
CA PRO A 252 17.95 8.48 -13.55
C PRO A 252 18.07 9.32 -12.28
N ALA A 253 18.16 10.65 -12.39
CA ALA A 253 18.22 11.54 -11.23
C ALA A 253 16.93 11.45 -10.40
N PHE A 254 15.78 11.39 -11.06
CA PHE A 254 14.49 11.21 -10.40
C PHE A 254 14.40 9.89 -9.63
N LEU A 255 14.72 8.76 -10.26
CA LEU A 255 14.73 7.45 -9.60
C LEU A 255 15.75 7.43 -8.45
N ASP A 256 16.83 8.21 -8.55
CA ASP A 256 17.78 8.37 -7.46
C ASP A 256 17.16 9.06 -6.25
N ALA A 257 16.51 10.20 -6.51
CA ALA A 257 15.81 10.99 -5.51
C ALA A 257 14.67 10.20 -4.85
N MET A 258 13.90 9.40 -5.60
CA MET A 258 12.82 8.56 -5.04
C MET A 258 13.32 7.52 -4.05
N GLY A 259 14.51 6.95 -4.28
CA GLY A 259 15.11 6.06 -3.31
C GLY A 259 15.56 6.77 -2.02
N GLY A 260 16.02 8.02 -2.13
CA GLY A 260 16.28 8.89 -0.99
C GLY A 260 15.00 9.25 -0.23
N LEU A 261 13.96 9.65 -0.96
CA LEU A 261 12.65 10.06 -0.42
C LEU A 261 11.95 8.91 0.30
N SER A 262 11.92 7.73 -0.31
CA SER A 262 11.34 6.51 0.28
C SER A 262 12.17 5.94 1.42
N GLY A 263 13.50 6.13 1.42
CA GLY A 263 14.39 5.56 2.43
C GLY A 263 14.44 4.03 2.39
N LEU A 264 14.21 3.46 1.21
CA LEU A 264 14.20 2.01 0.93
C LEU A 264 15.54 1.50 0.34
N ARG A 265 16.58 2.34 0.34
CA ARG A 265 17.92 2.03 -0.18
C ARG A 265 18.86 1.46 0.87
#